data_AF-E3MU41-F1
#
_entry.id   AF-E3MU41-F1
#
_cell.length_a   1.000
_cell.length_b   1.000
_cell.length_c   1.000
_cell.angle_alpha   90.00
_cell.angle_beta   90.00
_cell.angle_gamma   90.00
#
_symmetry.space_group_name_H-M   'P 1'
#
loop_
_entity.id
_entity.type
_entity.pdbx_description
1 polymer ?
#
loop_
_entity_poly.entity_id
_entity_poly.type
_entity_poly.pdbx_seq_one_letter_code
_entity_poly.pdbx_strand_id
1 'polypeptide(L)'
;MTTNHAFKIFNLPNIALETVLCSMNPVEFDPTFVPEYSILIYYAGDDVVHSFNTITTYLSDLFDVQPSFLSLNYKYLQDDLISRIMDNYCNVHNFELKDDVNKDYKIVNYNDQIIVSILKQQDSTLQLKLLFNPPPEFTFDFNSLRNTPVVIEIEHSHWITWSQLLEIKSENVYLCRSNFSNLDLKNLVQIWKNGWTPKWKWLMVQFKEDLDVDALISERFINIDLKDCQTSFILKDISTHAYKFRAEFHTFQGVTTKTGYHLTRPDHSIATVTVENNRIGWFYMQSNEPNEKLITRVTKHAFY
;
A
#
# COMPACT_ATOMS: atom_id res chain seq x y z
N MET A 1 10.49 -47.64 11.90
CA MET A 1 10.21 -47.27 13.29
C MET A 1 9.47 -45.97 13.25
N THR A 2 8.25 -46.00 13.78
CA THR A 2 7.38 -44.87 14.04
C THR A 2 7.96 -44.01 15.15
N THR A 3 8.05 -42.71 14.94
CA THR A 3 7.86 -41.72 16.01
C THR A 3 6.94 -40.65 15.46
N ASN A 4 5.69 -40.71 15.92
CA ASN A 4 4.72 -39.63 15.86
C ASN A 4 5.36 -38.34 16.36
N HIS A 5 5.25 -37.27 15.59
CA HIS A 5 5.01 -35.96 16.16
C HIS A 5 3.84 -35.33 15.42
N ALA A 6 2.74 -35.21 16.16
CA ALA A 6 1.54 -34.52 15.72
C ALA A 6 1.83 -33.04 15.56
N PHE A 7 1.39 -32.43 14.46
CA PHE A 7 1.01 -31.03 14.46
C PHE A 7 -0.34 -30.87 13.75
N LYS A 8 -1.25 -30.20 14.47
CA LYS A 8 -2.63 -29.94 14.09
C LYS A 8 -2.72 -28.74 13.15
N ILE A 9 -3.71 -28.85 12.27
CA ILE A 9 -4.16 -28.02 11.16
C ILE A 9 -4.72 -26.65 11.62
N PHE A 10 -4.79 -25.66 10.72
CA PHE A 10 -5.91 -24.76 10.29
C PHE A 10 -5.25 -23.58 9.52
N ASN A 11 -5.62 -23.14 8.30
CA ASN A 11 -6.88 -23.09 7.53
C ASN A 11 -6.52 -22.66 6.02
N LEU A 12 -7.33 -22.07 5.11
CA LEU A 12 -7.17 -22.06 3.59
C LEU A 12 -6.52 -20.85 2.80
N PRO A 13 -5.93 -21.04 1.57
CA PRO A 13 -4.65 -20.49 1.04
C PRO A 13 -4.56 -19.06 0.49
N ASN A 14 -3.60 -18.31 1.05
CA ASN A 14 -2.61 -17.55 0.28
C ASN A 14 -1.66 -18.55 -0.41
N ILE A 15 -1.65 -18.61 -1.75
CA ILE A 15 -0.75 -19.51 -2.49
C ILE A 15 0.65 -18.88 -2.52
N ALA A 16 1.52 -19.28 -1.60
CA ALA A 16 2.94 -19.00 -1.65
C ALA A 16 3.67 -20.23 -2.23
N LEU A 17 4.31 -20.06 -3.39
CA LEU A 17 5.22 -21.04 -3.97
C LEU A 17 6.62 -20.85 -3.38
N GLU A 18 7.12 -21.81 -2.61
CA GLU A 18 8.57 -22.04 -2.50
C GLU A 18 8.90 -23.54 -2.56
N THR A 19 9.83 -23.87 -3.45
CA THR A 19 10.42 -25.19 -3.68
C THR A 19 11.48 -25.49 -2.61
N VAL A 20 11.56 -26.74 -2.13
CA VAL A 20 12.75 -27.21 -1.39
C VAL A 20 13.21 -28.52 -1.99
N LEU A 21 14.52 -28.67 -2.20
CA LEU A 21 15.33 -29.79 -1.73
C LEU A 21 16.79 -29.66 -2.19
N CYS A 22 17.66 -29.26 -1.26
CA CYS A 22 18.85 -30.03 -0.87
C CYS A 22 19.59 -29.29 0.28
N SER A 23 20.10 -30.07 1.23
CA SER A 23 21.00 -29.69 2.35
C SER A 23 20.40 -29.02 3.61
N MET A 24 20.16 -29.87 4.62
CA MET A 24 20.51 -29.72 6.05
C MET A 24 20.83 -28.32 6.61
N ASN A 25 19.93 -27.76 7.44
CA ASN A 25 20.12 -27.47 8.89
C ASN A 25 18.91 -26.67 9.43
N PRO A 26 18.55 -26.80 10.72
CA PRO A 26 17.37 -26.16 11.29
C PRO A 26 17.66 -24.68 11.50
N VAL A 27 16.92 -23.81 10.82
CA VAL A 27 16.83 -22.40 11.16
C VAL A 27 15.40 -22.17 11.63
N GLU A 28 15.26 -21.85 12.92
CA GLU A 28 14.01 -21.39 13.52
C GLU A 28 13.51 -20.18 12.73
N PHE A 29 12.37 -20.33 12.05
CA PHE A 29 11.59 -19.19 11.60
C PHE A 29 10.73 -18.69 12.77
N ASP A 30 10.83 -17.41 13.07
CA ASP A 30 9.96 -16.70 14.02
C ASP A 30 8.52 -16.68 13.45
N PRO A 31 7.54 -17.32 14.12
CA PRO A 31 6.19 -17.59 13.59
C PRO A 31 5.23 -16.39 13.66
N THR A 32 5.73 -15.15 13.73
CA THR A 32 4.91 -14.01 14.16
C THR A 32 3.86 -13.49 13.17
N PHE A 33 3.85 -13.89 11.89
CA PHE A 33 2.83 -13.43 10.93
C PHE A 33 2.46 -14.44 9.83
N VAL A 34 1.98 -15.64 10.22
CA VAL A 34 1.19 -16.49 9.30
C VAL A 34 -0.29 -16.25 9.60
N PRO A 35 -1.07 -15.61 8.70
CA PRO A 35 -2.51 -15.50 8.89
C PRO A 35 -3.13 -16.89 8.96
N GLU A 36 -4.11 -17.07 9.84
CA GLU A 36 -4.72 -18.36 10.25
C GLU A 36 -5.22 -19.27 9.12
N TYR A 37 -5.18 -18.87 7.85
CA TYR A 37 -5.71 -19.59 6.71
C TYR A 37 -4.66 -19.71 5.58
N SER A 38 -3.81 -20.77 5.55
CA SER A 38 -2.97 -21.12 4.39
C SER A 38 -2.89 -22.63 4.02
N ILE A 39 -3.05 -23.00 2.73
CA ILE A 39 -2.73 -24.34 2.18
C ILE A 39 -1.41 -24.27 1.41
N LEU A 40 -0.50 -25.18 1.77
CA LEU A 40 0.73 -25.46 1.03
C LEU A 40 0.53 -26.71 0.17
N ILE A 41 0.65 -26.56 -1.16
CA ILE A 41 0.46 -27.66 -2.12
C ILE A 41 1.83 -28.13 -2.61
N TYR A 42 2.18 -29.37 -2.27
CA TYR A 42 3.34 -30.05 -2.84
C TYR A 42 2.95 -30.68 -4.19
N TYR A 43 3.67 -30.31 -5.25
CA TYR A 43 3.46 -30.87 -6.58
C TYR A 43 4.73 -31.60 -7.03
N ALA A 44 4.54 -32.66 -7.82
CA ALA A 44 5.61 -33.35 -8.53
C ALA A 44 5.19 -33.47 -9.99
N GLY A 45 5.87 -32.74 -10.89
CA GLY A 45 5.57 -32.70 -12.33
C GLY A 45 5.49 -31.28 -12.89
N ASP A 46 5.44 -31.19 -14.22
CA ASP A 46 5.54 -29.92 -14.97
C ASP A 46 4.23 -29.09 -14.99
N ASP A 47 3.13 -29.66 -14.48
CA ASP A 47 1.79 -29.05 -14.55
C ASP A 47 1.27 -28.51 -13.20
N VAL A 48 2.10 -27.66 -12.61
CA VAL A 48 1.85 -26.93 -11.37
C VAL A 48 0.55 -26.13 -11.46
N VAL A 49 0.40 -25.37 -12.56
CA VAL A 49 -0.71 -24.44 -12.76
C VAL A 49 -2.06 -25.16 -12.82
N HIS A 50 -2.15 -26.29 -13.54
CA HIS A 50 -3.37 -27.10 -13.57
C HIS A 50 -3.72 -27.68 -12.20
N SER A 51 -2.72 -28.13 -11.45
CA SER A 51 -2.92 -28.69 -10.10
C SER A 51 -3.50 -27.65 -9.13
N PHE A 52 -2.93 -26.43 -9.14
CA PHE A 52 -3.49 -25.31 -8.38
C PHE A 52 -4.91 -24.94 -8.84
N ASN A 53 -5.21 -25.05 -10.13
CA ASN A 53 -6.51 -24.64 -10.65
C ASN A 53 -7.58 -25.61 -10.18
N THR A 54 -7.27 -26.89 -10.23
CA THR A 54 -8.13 -27.96 -9.73
C THR A 54 -8.47 -27.76 -8.25
N ILE A 55 -7.47 -27.49 -7.41
CA ILE A 55 -7.70 -27.28 -5.98
C ILE A 55 -8.45 -25.98 -5.72
N THR A 56 -8.08 -24.89 -6.38
CA THR A 56 -8.75 -23.58 -6.22
C THR A 56 -10.22 -23.67 -6.63
N THR A 57 -10.52 -24.36 -7.73
CA THR A 57 -11.89 -24.62 -8.20
C THR A 57 -12.66 -25.46 -7.18
N TYR A 58 -12.09 -26.58 -6.73
CA TYR A 58 -12.72 -27.44 -5.72
C TYR A 58 -13.07 -26.68 -4.43
N LEU A 59 -12.14 -25.85 -3.94
CA LEU A 59 -12.36 -25.04 -2.75
C LEU A 59 -13.41 -23.95 -2.98
N SER A 60 -13.40 -23.33 -4.17
CA SER A 60 -14.39 -22.32 -4.53
C SER A 60 -15.80 -22.92 -4.56
N ASP A 61 -15.95 -24.13 -5.13
CA ASP A 61 -17.21 -24.87 -5.17
C ASP A 61 -17.65 -25.33 -3.77
N LEU A 62 -16.70 -25.77 -2.93
CA LEU A 62 -16.99 -26.25 -1.58
C LEU A 62 -17.49 -25.13 -0.65
N PHE A 63 -16.92 -23.93 -0.77
CA PHE A 63 -17.22 -22.79 0.11
C PHE A 63 -18.16 -21.75 -0.51
N ASP A 64 -18.50 -21.88 -1.80
CA ASP A 64 -19.26 -20.89 -2.57
C ASP A 64 -18.59 -19.50 -2.56
N VAL A 65 -17.26 -19.49 -2.68
CA VAL A 65 -16.44 -18.27 -2.64
C VAL A 65 -15.40 -18.30 -3.76
N GLN A 66 -15.41 -17.28 -4.61
CA GLN A 66 -14.43 -17.14 -5.68
C GLN A 66 -13.10 -16.53 -5.18
N PRO A 67 -11.96 -16.87 -5.79
CA PRO A 67 -10.68 -16.25 -5.45
C PRO A 67 -10.73 -14.73 -5.66
N SER A 68 -10.36 -13.97 -4.63
CA SER A 68 -10.40 -12.50 -4.67
C SER A 68 -9.02 -11.85 -4.52
N PHE A 69 -7.96 -12.65 -4.34
CA PHE A 69 -6.63 -12.19 -4.02
C PHE A 69 -5.56 -13.08 -4.68
N LEU A 70 -4.56 -12.46 -5.31
CA LEU A 70 -3.36 -13.14 -5.82
C LEU A 70 -2.12 -12.44 -5.26
N SER A 71 -1.27 -13.19 -4.56
CA SER A 71 0.06 -12.75 -4.14
C SER A 71 1.13 -13.53 -4.89
N LEU A 72 1.99 -12.81 -5.61
CA LEU A 72 3.02 -13.38 -6.45
C LEU A 72 4.40 -12.99 -5.93
N ASN A 73 5.18 -14.00 -5.56
CA ASN A 73 6.62 -13.85 -5.32
C ASN A 73 7.38 -14.20 -6.59
N TYR A 74 7.69 -13.20 -7.42
CA TYR A 74 8.22 -13.43 -8.77
C TYR A 74 9.69 -13.87 -8.78
N LYS A 75 10.45 -13.57 -7.73
CA LYS A 75 11.91 -13.77 -7.69
C LYS A 75 12.34 -15.25 -7.77
N TYR A 76 11.46 -16.17 -7.39
CA TYR A 76 11.72 -17.61 -7.36
C TYR A 76 11.06 -18.40 -8.50
N LEU A 77 10.41 -17.70 -9.43
CA LEU A 77 9.63 -18.33 -10.49
C LEU A 77 10.30 -18.08 -11.84
N GLN A 78 10.25 -19.10 -12.71
CA GLN A 78 10.67 -18.95 -14.10
C GLN A 78 9.63 -18.13 -14.88
N ASP A 79 10.08 -17.37 -15.89
CA ASP A 79 9.23 -16.46 -16.67
C ASP A 79 8.04 -17.18 -17.34
N ASP A 80 8.22 -18.45 -17.78
CA ASP A 80 7.14 -19.26 -18.36
C ASP A 80 6.06 -19.60 -17.32
N LEU A 81 6.48 -19.94 -16.10
CA LEU A 81 5.57 -20.23 -14.99
C LEU A 81 4.83 -18.98 -14.55
N ILE A 82 5.51 -17.83 -14.48
CA ILE A 82 4.87 -16.53 -14.22
C ILE A 82 3.80 -16.26 -15.27
N SER A 83 4.13 -16.42 -16.56
CA SER A 83 3.18 -16.19 -17.66
C SER A 83 1.95 -17.08 -17.52
N ARG A 84 2.14 -18.38 -17.27
CA ARG A 84 1.03 -19.33 -17.06
C ARG A 84 0.19 -18.99 -15.82
N ILE A 85 0.81 -18.55 -14.73
CA ILE A 85 0.07 -18.10 -13.52
C ILE A 85 -0.79 -16.89 -13.85
N MET A 86 -0.20 -15.88 -14.50
CA MET A 86 -0.90 -14.66 -14.85
C MET A 86 -2.06 -14.95 -15.82
N ASP A 87 -1.90 -15.84 -16.79
CA ASP A 87 -2.98 -16.22 -17.72
C ASP A 87 -4.19 -16.89 -17.03
N ASN A 88 -3.98 -17.56 -15.88
CA ASN A 88 -5.02 -18.34 -15.21
C ASN A 88 -5.63 -17.63 -13.98
N TYR A 89 -4.87 -16.78 -13.28
CA TYR A 89 -5.26 -16.28 -11.95
C TYR A 89 -5.25 -14.76 -11.81
N CYS A 90 -4.91 -14.00 -12.85
CA CYS A 90 -4.79 -12.54 -12.73
C CYS A 90 -6.12 -11.79 -12.53
N ASN A 91 -7.25 -12.46 -12.82
CA ASN A 91 -8.60 -11.90 -12.66
C ASN A 91 -9.07 -11.93 -11.20
N VAL A 92 -8.43 -11.11 -10.38
CA VAL A 92 -8.72 -10.97 -8.94
C VAL A 92 -8.88 -9.50 -8.57
N HIS A 93 -9.68 -9.23 -7.54
CA HIS A 93 -9.88 -7.87 -7.06
C HIS A 93 -8.65 -7.26 -6.37
N ASN A 94 -7.82 -8.11 -5.76
CA ASN A 94 -6.65 -7.70 -5.01
C ASN A 94 -5.42 -8.41 -5.55
N PHE A 95 -4.35 -7.67 -5.78
CA PHE A 95 -3.10 -8.18 -6.30
C PHE A 95 -1.93 -7.69 -5.47
N GLU A 96 -1.01 -8.59 -5.15
CA GLU A 96 0.22 -8.31 -4.43
C GLU A 96 1.41 -8.87 -5.21
N LEU A 97 2.37 -8.01 -5.55
CA LEU A 97 3.64 -8.41 -6.12
C LEU A 97 4.72 -8.17 -5.08
N LYS A 98 5.47 -9.21 -4.73
CA LYS A 98 6.52 -9.11 -3.70
C LYS A 98 7.83 -9.73 -4.16
N ASP A 99 8.93 -9.22 -3.60
CA ASP A 99 10.17 -9.95 -3.51
C ASP A 99 10.45 -10.30 -2.04
N ASP A 100 11.00 -11.47 -1.77
CA ASP A 100 11.38 -11.80 -0.39
C ASP A 100 12.71 -11.07 -0.09
N VAL A 101 12.59 -9.89 0.52
CA VAL A 101 13.73 -9.01 0.90
C VAL A 101 14.56 -9.63 2.04
N ASN A 102 14.03 -10.63 2.75
CA ASN A 102 14.63 -11.17 3.98
C ASN A 102 15.78 -12.16 3.80
N LYS A 103 16.24 -12.39 2.58
CA LYS A 103 17.38 -13.29 2.34
C LYS A 103 18.44 -12.56 1.52
N ASP A 104 19.64 -12.44 2.09
CA ASP A 104 20.93 -11.95 1.52
C ASP A 104 21.40 -12.72 0.26
N TYR A 105 20.49 -13.32 -0.51
CA TYR A 105 20.81 -13.86 -1.81
C TYR A 105 21.05 -12.70 -2.78
N LYS A 106 22.34 -12.56 -3.13
CA LYS A 106 22.84 -11.75 -4.26
C LYS A 106 21.77 -11.68 -5.35
N ILE A 107 21.42 -10.46 -5.72
CA ILE A 107 20.54 -10.13 -6.85
C ILE A 107 21.07 -10.88 -8.09
N VAL A 108 20.45 -12.01 -8.47
CA VAL A 108 20.93 -12.79 -9.62
C VAL A 108 20.33 -12.29 -10.92
N ASN A 109 19.11 -11.74 -10.92
CA ASN A 109 18.52 -11.22 -12.14
C ASN A 109 17.33 -10.32 -11.82
N TYR A 110 17.56 -9.02 -11.68
CA TYR A 110 16.46 -8.07 -11.71
C TYR A 110 16.05 -7.89 -13.17
N ASN A 111 14.88 -8.43 -13.55
CA ASN A 111 14.33 -8.31 -14.89
C ASN A 111 13.16 -7.32 -14.89
N ASP A 112 13.42 -6.06 -15.26
CA ASP A 112 12.38 -5.03 -15.40
C ASP A 112 11.22 -5.49 -16.28
N GLN A 113 11.51 -6.27 -17.32
CA GLN A 113 10.51 -6.65 -18.30
C GLN A 113 9.47 -7.59 -17.72
N ILE A 114 9.84 -8.51 -16.82
CA ILE A 114 8.87 -9.42 -16.21
C ILE A 114 7.95 -8.67 -15.24
N ILE A 115 8.50 -7.76 -14.42
CA ILE A 115 7.72 -6.93 -13.50
C ILE A 115 6.74 -6.06 -14.29
N VAL A 116 7.23 -5.36 -15.32
CA VAL A 116 6.38 -4.53 -16.20
C VAL A 116 5.29 -5.38 -16.87
N SER A 117 5.59 -6.61 -17.29
CA SER A 117 4.62 -7.51 -17.90
C SER A 117 3.54 -7.95 -16.90
N ILE A 118 3.94 -8.34 -15.69
CA ILE A 118 3.01 -8.67 -14.60
C ILE A 118 2.08 -7.49 -14.29
N LEU A 119 2.64 -6.29 -14.14
CA LEU A 119 1.86 -5.08 -13.82
C LEU A 119 0.86 -4.71 -14.93
N LYS A 120 1.23 -4.90 -16.20
CA LYS A 120 0.33 -4.71 -17.35
C LYS A 120 -0.73 -5.80 -17.50
N GLN A 121 -0.50 -6.98 -16.90
CA GLN A 121 -1.38 -8.13 -17.04
C GLN A 121 -2.37 -8.28 -15.88
N GLN A 122 -2.01 -7.88 -14.66
CA GLN A 122 -2.92 -7.97 -13.51
C GLN A 122 -4.21 -7.17 -13.72
N ASP A 123 -5.33 -7.67 -13.17
CA ASP A 123 -6.67 -7.09 -13.34
C ASP A 123 -7.26 -6.51 -12.04
N SER A 124 -6.44 -6.17 -11.04
CA SER A 124 -6.92 -5.67 -9.75
C SER A 124 -7.80 -4.42 -9.85
N THR A 125 -8.93 -4.45 -9.16
CA THR A 125 -9.89 -3.33 -9.11
C THR A 125 -9.99 -2.72 -7.71
N LEU A 126 -9.66 -3.46 -6.65
CA LEU A 126 -9.71 -2.98 -5.27
C LEU A 126 -8.34 -2.56 -4.77
N GLN A 127 -7.35 -3.47 -4.78
CA GLN A 127 -6.03 -3.20 -4.20
C GLN A 127 -4.90 -3.74 -5.07
N LEU A 128 -3.89 -2.90 -5.27
CA LEU A 128 -2.59 -3.28 -5.84
C LEU A 128 -1.49 -2.98 -4.82
N LYS A 129 -0.77 -4.02 -4.38
CA LYS A 129 0.37 -3.92 -3.46
C LYS A 129 1.66 -4.27 -4.17
N LEU A 130 2.65 -3.39 -4.10
CA LEU A 130 3.98 -3.55 -4.67
C LEU A 130 5.00 -3.58 -3.53
N LEU A 131 5.39 -4.78 -3.12
CA LEU A 131 6.27 -5.09 -1.99
C LEU A 131 7.62 -5.61 -2.49
N PHE A 132 8.20 -4.91 -3.46
CA PHE A 132 9.52 -5.23 -4.02
C PHE A 132 10.40 -3.99 -4.06
N ASN A 133 11.72 -4.18 -4.07
CA ASN A 133 12.68 -3.09 -4.10
C ASN A 133 13.38 -3.01 -5.47
N PRO A 134 12.86 -2.23 -6.43
CA PRO A 134 13.48 -2.07 -7.74
C PRO A 134 14.78 -1.26 -7.68
N PRO A 135 15.64 -1.30 -8.72
CA PRO A 135 16.78 -0.42 -8.87
C PRO A 135 16.30 1.00 -9.21
N PRO A 136 17.17 2.01 -9.03
CA PRO A 136 16.81 3.42 -9.23
C PRO A 136 16.29 3.78 -10.62
N GLU A 137 16.67 3.02 -11.65
CA GLU A 137 16.30 3.26 -13.05
C GLU A 137 14.92 2.69 -13.42
N PHE A 138 14.29 1.94 -12.53
CA PHE A 138 12.97 1.36 -12.79
C PHE A 138 11.94 2.44 -13.07
N THR A 139 11.12 2.20 -14.09
CA THR A 139 10.01 3.08 -14.42
C THR A 139 8.79 2.24 -14.83
N PHE A 140 7.61 2.75 -14.49
CA PHE A 140 6.36 2.14 -14.89
C PHE A 140 5.30 3.21 -15.15
N ASP A 141 4.59 3.09 -16.28
CA ASP A 141 3.48 3.97 -16.62
C ASP A 141 2.17 3.41 -16.05
N PHE A 142 1.62 4.07 -15.03
CA PHE A 142 0.34 3.70 -14.42
C PHE A 142 -0.84 3.78 -15.39
N ASN A 143 -0.72 4.50 -16.52
CA ASN A 143 -1.76 4.49 -17.55
C ASN A 143 -1.79 3.18 -18.35
N SER A 144 -0.76 2.34 -18.22
CA SER A 144 -0.71 1.02 -18.86
C SER A 144 -1.38 -0.10 -18.05
N LEU A 145 -1.87 0.21 -16.83
CA LEU A 145 -2.68 -0.72 -16.06
C LEU A 145 -4.03 -0.95 -16.76
N ARG A 146 -4.50 -2.21 -16.78
CA ARG A 146 -5.81 -2.58 -17.35
C ARG A 146 -6.97 -1.96 -16.59
N ASN A 147 -6.85 -1.94 -15.26
CA ASN A 147 -7.82 -1.38 -14.33
C ASN A 147 -7.16 -0.33 -13.43
N THR A 148 -7.96 0.59 -12.90
CA THR A 148 -7.52 1.52 -11.84
C THR A 148 -7.96 0.95 -10.50
N PRO A 149 -7.05 0.37 -9.69
CA PRO A 149 -7.40 -0.11 -8.37
C PRO A 149 -7.80 1.06 -7.46
N VAL A 150 -8.75 0.83 -6.55
CA VAL A 150 -9.15 1.84 -5.54
C VAL A 150 -7.96 2.20 -4.64
N VAL A 151 -7.12 1.21 -4.31
CA VAL A 151 -5.96 1.35 -3.43
C VAL A 151 -4.68 0.96 -4.17
N ILE A 152 -3.66 1.82 -4.14
CA ILE A 152 -2.28 1.49 -4.49
C ILE A 152 -1.40 1.62 -3.25
N GLU A 153 -0.60 0.60 -3.00
CA GLU A 153 0.38 0.56 -1.93
C GLU A 153 1.73 0.14 -2.51
N ILE A 154 2.76 0.98 -2.32
CA ILE A 154 4.10 0.76 -2.86
C ILE A 154 5.09 0.87 -1.70
N GLU A 155 5.78 -0.22 -1.39
CA GLU A 155 6.68 -0.30 -0.25
C GLU A 155 8.00 0.43 -0.47
N HIS A 156 8.55 0.33 -1.69
CA HIS A 156 9.77 1.01 -2.12
C HIS A 156 9.44 1.93 -3.30
N SER A 157 8.96 3.13 -3.00
CA SER A 157 8.43 4.07 -3.99
C SER A 157 9.46 5.11 -4.46
N HIS A 158 10.75 4.89 -4.25
CA HIS A 158 11.81 5.83 -4.59
C HIS A 158 11.86 6.18 -6.10
N TRP A 159 11.37 5.28 -6.95
CA TRP A 159 11.27 5.42 -8.40
C TRP A 159 10.05 6.25 -8.87
N ILE A 160 9.11 6.58 -7.97
CA ILE A 160 7.94 7.39 -8.32
C ILE A 160 8.35 8.84 -8.50
N THR A 161 8.06 9.39 -9.68
CA THR A 161 8.32 10.80 -9.99
C THR A 161 7.22 11.72 -9.44
N TRP A 162 7.55 13.01 -9.31
CA TRP A 162 6.57 14.04 -8.96
C TRP A 162 5.38 14.09 -9.92
N SER A 163 5.63 14.05 -11.23
CA SER A 163 4.57 14.06 -12.24
C SER A 163 3.63 12.86 -12.08
N GLN A 164 4.17 11.67 -11.86
CA GLN A 164 3.36 10.48 -11.62
C GLN A 164 2.49 10.63 -10.37
N LEU A 165 3.05 11.12 -9.24
CA LEU A 165 2.27 11.35 -8.00
C LEU A 165 1.02 12.21 -8.24
N LEU A 166 1.14 13.26 -9.07
CA LEU A 166 0.02 14.15 -9.38
C LEU A 166 -1.04 13.51 -10.29
N GLU A 167 -0.66 12.47 -11.05
CA GLU A 167 -1.52 11.84 -12.07
C GLU A 167 -2.16 10.51 -11.63
N ILE A 168 -1.72 9.92 -10.51
CA ILE A 168 -2.27 8.67 -9.97
C ILE A 168 -3.80 8.80 -9.81
N LYS A 169 -4.52 7.83 -10.38
CA LYS A 169 -5.99 7.81 -10.46
C LYS A 169 -6.66 7.06 -9.30
N SER A 170 -5.92 6.26 -8.55
CA SER A 170 -6.43 5.49 -7.41
C SER A 170 -6.89 6.42 -6.29
N GLU A 171 -7.96 6.04 -5.57
CA GLU A 171 -8.50 6.88 -4.51
C GLU A 171 -7.56 6.97 -3.30
N ASN A 172 -6.88 5.86 -2.97
CA ASN A 172 -6.01 5.77 -1.81
C ASN A 172 -4.60 5.36 -2.25
N VAL A 173 -3.61 6.19 -1.94
CA VAL A 173 -2.23 6.02 -2.38
C VAL A 173 -1.32 5.98 -1.15
N TYR A 174 -0.55 4.90 -1.03
CA TYR A 174 0.40 4.68 0.06
C TYR A 174 1.79 4.46 -0.53
N LEU A 175 2.73 5.37 -0.24
CA LEU A 175 4.08 5.37 -0.77
C LEU A 175 5.09 5.33 0.37
N CYS A 176 5.83 4.22 0.49
CA CYS A 176 6.87 4.05 1.48
C CYS A 176 8.27 4.15 0.88
N ARG A 177 9.25 4.51 1.72
CA ARG A 177 10.66 4.66 1.34
C ARG A 177 10.82 5.48 0.04
N SER A 178 10.12 6.62 -0.01
CA SER A 178 10.07 7.49 -1.19
C SER A 178 11.30 8.40 -1.28
N ASN A 179 11.49 9.04 -2.44
CA ASN A 179 12.50 10.07 -2.65
C ASN A 179 11.99 11.50 -2.40
N PHE A 180 10.73 11.65 -1.97
CA PHE A 180 10.12 12.95 -1.71
C PHE A 180 10.71 13.62 -0.47
N SER A 181 10.80 14.93 -0.55
CA SER A 181 11.33 15.85 0.47
C SER A 181 10.23 16.71 1.08
N ASN A 182 10.58 17.46 2.13
CA ASN A 182 9.71 18.48 2.72
C ASN A 182 9.31 19.54 1.67
N LEU A 183 10.23 19.91 0.77
CA LEU A 183 9.93 20.82 -0.34
C LEU A 183 8.82 20.27 -1.26
N ASP A 184 8.81 18.96 -1.52
CA ASP A 184 7.77 18.32 -2.33
C ASP A 184 6.40 18.36 -1.63
N LEU A 185 6.35 18.08 -0.32
CA LEU A 185 5.11 18.22 0.45
C LEU A 185 4.62 19.67 0.46
N LYS A 186 5.52 20.64 0.63
CA LYS A 186 5.19 22.07 0.57
C LYS A 186 4.63 22.44 -0.80
N ASN A 187 5.28 21.99 -1.87
CA ASN A 187 4.80 22.22 -3.23
C ASN A 187 3.41 21.61 -3.45
N LEU A 188 3.15 20.42 -2.90
CA LEU A 188 1.84 19.74 -3.01
C LEU A 188 0.72 20.60 -2.38
N VAL A 189 0.99 21.15 -1.20
CA VAL A 189 0.06 22.06 -0.52
C VAL A 189 -0.17 23.33 -1.34
N GLN A 190 0.89 23.92 -1.90
CA GLN A 190 0.78 25.16 -2.67
C GLN A 190 0.00 24.97 -3.97
N ILE A 191 0.26 23.91 -4.74
CA ILE A 191 -0.50 23.67 -5.98
C ILE A 191 -1.97 23.38 -5.68
N TRP A 192 -2.26 22.67 -4.58
CA TRP A 192 -3.64 22.42 -4.15
C TRP A 192 -4.36 23.72 -3.78
N LYS A 193 -3.71 24.59 -2.99
CA LYS A 193 -4.21 25.93 -2.66
C LYS A 193 -4.48 26.77 -3.91
N ASN A 194 -3.65 26.62 -4.95
CA ASN A 194 -3.80 27.30 -6.24
C ASN A 194 -4.87 26.69 -7.17
N GLY A 195 -5.70 25.77 -6.66
CA GLY A 195 -6.88 25.24 -7.37
C GLY A 195 -6.67 23.87 -8.01
N TRP A 196 -5.45 23.31 -7.98
CA TRP A 196 -5.28 21.92 -8.40
C TRP A 196 -6.02 20.98 -7.45
N THR A 197 -6.69 19.97 -8.00
CA THR A 197 -7.42 18.98 -7.21
C THR A 197 -6.95 17.59 -7.63
N PRO A 198 -6.43 16.76 -6.69
CA PRO A 198 -5.98 15.41 -7.01
C PRO A 198 -7.15 14.51 -7.43
N LYS A 199 -6.83 13.44 -8.15
CA LYS A 199 -7.78 12.34 -8.40
C LYS A 199 -7.88 11.39 -7.21
N TRP A 200 -6.78 11.25 -6.46
CA TRP A 200 -6.79 10.54 -5.18
C TRP A 200 -7.52 11.34 -4.10
N LYS A 201 -8.13 10.62 -3.16
CA LYS A 201 -8.73 11.18 -1.94
C LYS A 201 -7.72 11.21 -0.81
N TRP A 202 -6.94 10.15 -0.66
CA TRP A 202 -5.95 10.02 0.41
C TRP A 202 -4.57 9.70 -0.15
N LEU A 203 -3.58 10.43 0.34
CA LEU A 203 -2.18 10.19 0.07
C LEU A 203 -1.43 10.03 1.39
N MET A 204 -0.66 8.96 1.50
CA MET A 204 0.34 8.76 2.54
C MET A 204 1.70 8.60 1.88
N VAL A 205 2.69 9.35 2.36
CA VAL A 205 4.07 9.26 1.89
C VAL A 205 4.99 9.19 3.09
N GLN A 206 5.88 8.20 3.09
CA GLN A 206 7.06 8.18 3.94
C GLN A 206 8.18 8.91 3.21
N PHE A 207 8.57 10.08 3.74
CA PHE A 207 9.57 10.95 3.16
C PHE A 207 10.98 10.51 3.54
N LYS A 208 11.96 10.90 2.72
CA LYS A 208 13.38 10.58 2.97
C LYS A 208 14.00 11.34 4.16
N GLU A 209 13.32 12.36 4.63
CA GLU A 209 13.75 13.27 5.68
C GLU A 209 12.63 13.57 6.67
N ASP A 210 13.00 14.12 7.83
CA ASP A 210 12.05 14.57 8.82
C ASP A 210 11.28 15.79 8.29
N LEU A 211 9.97 15.76 8.47
CA LEU A 211 9.03 16.77 8.03
C LEU A 211 8.83 17.81 9.11
N ASP A 212 8.88 19.07 8.68
CA ASP A 212 8.42 20.21 9.46
C ASP A 212 7.05 20.63 8.91
N VAL A 213 6.00 20.23 9.62
CA VAL A 213 4.62 20.53 9.24
C VAL A 213 4.31 22.03 9.30
N ASP A 214 5.00 22.78 10.16
CA ASP A 214 4.78 24.21 10.34
C ASP A 214 5.41 25.00 9.19
N ALA A 215 6.53 24.52 8.64
CA ALA A 215 7.17 25.10 7.45
C ALA A 215 6.33 25.03 6.16
N LEU A 216 5.27 24.22 6.15
CA LEU A 216 4.32 24.08 5.04
C LEU A 216 3.38 25.29 4.94
N ILE A 217 3.10 25.97 6.06
CA ILE A 217 2.08 27.01 6.18
C ILE A 217 2.74 28.37 6.44
N SER A 218 2.83 29.19 5.38
CA SER A 218 3.35 30.56 5.49
C SER A 218 2.33 31.58 6.02
N GLU A 219 1.06 31.17 6.14
CA GLU A 219 -0.07 32.03 6.49
C GLU A 219 -0.35 31.99 8.01
N ARG A 220 -1.14 32.95 8.50
CA ARG A 220 -1.67 32.88 9.86
C ARG A 220 -2.58 31.66 9.99
N PHE A 221 -2.44 30.95 11.11
CA PHE A 221 -3.28 29.81 11.44
C PHE A 221 -3.93 29.96 12.82
N ILE A 222 -5.04 29.27 13.03
CA ILE A 222 -5.72 29.18 14.32
C ILE A 222 -5.45 27.81 14.92
N ASN A 223 -5.13 27.73 16.21
CA ASN A 223 -5.04 26.46 16.92
C ASN A 223 -6.44 25.99 17.33
N ILE A 224 -6.75 24.72 17.07
CA ILE A 224 -8.02 24.09 17.40
C ILE A 224 -7.80 22.74 18.13
N ASP A 225 -8.79 22.33 18.92
CA ASP A 225 -8.88 20.97 19.47
C ASP A 225 -9.63 20.07 18.46
N LEU A 226 -9.31 18.78 18.42
CA LEU A 226 -10.01 17.79 17.60
C LEU A 226 -11.48 17.65 17.93
N LYS A 227 -11.85 17.98 19.15
CA LYS A 227 -13.26 18.02 19.56
C LYS A 227 -14.07 19.06 18.78
N ASP A 228 -13.39 20.07 18.22
CA ASP A 228 -13.96 21.15 17.41
C ASP A 228 -13.82 20.92 15.90
N CYS A 229 -13.30 19.77 15.46
CA CYS A 229 -13.05 19.43 14.04
C CYS A 229 -14.30 18.96 13.27
N GLN A 230 -15.38 19.75 13.33
CA GLN A 230 -16.51 19.61 12.41
C GLN A 230 -16.31 20.53 11.20
N THR A 231 -16.71 20.06 10.02
CA THR A 231 -16.67 20.88 8.79
C THR A 231 -17.35 22.23 8.96
N SER A 232 -18.48 22.28 9.67
CA SER A 232 -19.19 23.53 9.98
C SER A 232 -18.40 24.53 10.81
N PHE A 233 -17.44 24.10 11.64
CA PHE A 233 -16.58 25.03 12.39
C PHE A 233 -15.58 25.69 11.45
N ILE A 234 -14.95 24.91 10.58
CA ILE A 234 -13.92 25.36 9.64
C ILE A 234 -14.50 26.26 8.56
N LEU A 235 -15.69 25.96 8.06
CA LEU A 235 -16.34 26.75 7.00
C LEU A 235 -17.02 28.03 7.49
N LYS A 236 -17.12 28.28 8.81
CA LYS A 236 -17.70 29.53 9.34
C LYS A 236 -16.86 30.76 9.04
N ASP A 237 -15.54 30.60 8.95
CA ASP A 237 -14.61 31.68 8.65
C ASP A 237 -13.66 31.28 7.51
N ILE A 238 -14.11 31.54 6.29
CA ILE A 238 -13.34 31.27 5.06
C ILE A 238 -12.16 32.25 4.92
N SER A 239 -12.14 33.35 5.69
CA SER A 239 -10.98 34.25 5.72
C SER A 239 -9.78 33.61 6.43
N THR A 240 -10.04 32.64 7.31
CA THR A 240 -9.02 31.78 7.91
C THR A 240 -8.78 30.56 7.02
N HIS A 241 -7.57 30.47 6.47
CA HIS A 241 -7.19 29.48 5.46
C HIS A 241 -6.50 28.23 6.05
N ALA A 242 -6.13 28.27 7.34
CA ALA A 242 -5.38 27.19 8.00
C ALA A 242 -5.74 27.05 9.50
N TYR A 243 -6.01 25.81 9.91
CA TYR A 243 -6.38 25.45 11.28
C TYR A 243 -5.47 24.34 11.78
N LYS A 244 -4.59 24.66 12.73
CA LYS A 244 -3.61 23.74 13.32
C LYS A 244 -4.24 22.92 14.41
N PHE A 245 -4.00 21.61 14.40
CA PHE A 245 -4.42 20.70 15.45
C PHE A 245 -3.30 19.74 15.83
N ARG A 246 -3.45 19.15 17.02
CA ARG A 246 -2.61 18.05 17.51
C ARG A 246 -3.51 16.91 17.97
N ALA A 247 -3.22 15.71 17.52
CA ALA A 247 -3.98 14.49 17.78
C ALA A 247 -3.11 13.43 18.42
N GLU A 248 -3.66 12.75 19.41
CA GLU A 248 -3.05 11.55 20.00
C GLU A 248 -3.93 10.34 19.68
N PHE A 249 -3.30 9.32 19.13
CA PHE A 249 -3.96 8.07 18.75
C PHE A 249 -3.34 6.94 19.57
N HIS A 250 -4.19 6.19 20.25
CA HIS A 250 -3.77 4.99 20.96
C HIS A 250 -3.75 3.82 19.99
N THR A 251 -2.56 3.33 19.67
CA THR A 251 -2.34 2.13 18.86
C THR A 251 -1.83 1.00 19.76
N PHE A 252 -1.73 -0.22 19.22
CA PHE A 252 -1.18 -1.34 19.97
C PHE A 252 0.33 -1.20 20.29
N GLN A 253 1.06 -0.40 19.52
CA GLN A 253 2.47 -0.05 19.79
C GLN A 253 2.63 1.15 20.75
N GLY A 254 1.52 1.75 21.19
CA GLY A 254 1.52 2.90 22.09
C GLY A 254 0.87 4.14 21.48
N VAL A 255 1.19 5.29 22.07
CA VAL A 255 0.59 6.58 21.68
C VAL A 255 1.34 7.17 20.50
N THR A 256 0.64 7.37 19.39
CA THR A 256 1.14 8.08 18.23
C THR A 256 0.57 9.50 18.21
N THR A 257 1.45 10.49 18.17
CA THR A 257 1.04 11.90 18.01
C THR A 257 1.06 12.28 16.53
N LYS A 258 0.00 12.97 16.09
CA LYS A 258 -0.02 13.69 14.82
C LYS A 258 -0.14 15.18 15.05
N THR A 259 0.61 15.96 14.31
CA THR A 259 0.42 17.39 14.18
C THR A 259 0.03 17.68 12.75
N GLY A 260 -0.95 18.56 12.55
CA GLY A 260 -1.43 18.84 11.21
C GLY A 260 -2.26 20.09 11.10
N TYR A 261 -2.70 20.33 9.87
CA TYR A 261 -3.50 21.47 9.49
C TYR A 261 -4.71 21.01 8.69
N HIS A 262 -5.88 21.55 9.01
CA HIS A 262 -6.98 21.63 8.06
C HIS A 262 -6.83 22.92 7.26
N LEU A 263 -6.86 22.80 5.94
CA LEU A 263 -6.66 23.89 5.00
C LEU A 263 -7.96 24.11 4.23
N THR A 264 -8.33 25.36 4.02
CA THR A 264 -9.53 25.72 3.24
C THR A 264 -9.12 26.46 1.97
N ARG A 265 -9.96 26.31 0.94
CA ARG A 265 -9.91 27.12 -0.28
C ARG A 265 -11.16 28.00 -0.38
N PRO A 266 -11.12 29.08 -1.19
CA PRO A 266 -12.30 29.91 -1.46
C PRO A 266 -13.49 29.15 -2.08
N ASP A 267 -13.24 27.99 -2.72
CA ASP A 267 -14.27 27.10 -3.27
C ASP A 267 -14.90 26.18 -2.21
N HIS A 268 -14.60 26.40 -0.92
CA HIS A 268 -15.01 25.60 0.23
C HIS A 268 -14.45 24.17 0.26
N SER A 269 -13.49 23.83 -0.61
CA SER A 269 -12.77 22.57 -0.48
C SER A 269 -11.90 22.58 0.77
N ILE A 270 -11.85 21.44 1.45
CA ILE A 270 -11.04 21.25 2.65
C ILE A 270 -10.01 20.15 2.37
N ALA A 271 -8.76 20.44 2.70
CA ALA A 271 -7.70 19.44 2.78
C ALA A 271 -7.24 19.29 4.22
N THR A 272 -6.69 18.13 4.55
CA THR A 272 -6.01 17.91 5.82
C THR A 272 -4.62 17.37 5.58
N VAL A 273 -3.62 18.05 6.12
CA VAL A 273 -2.23 17.63 6.03
C VAL A 273 -1.73 17.32 7.42
N THR A 274 -1.15 16.14 7.63
CA THR A 274 -0.62 15.74 8.93
C THR A 274 0.73 15.10 8.81
N VAL A 275 1.57 15.30 9.82
CA VAL A 275 2.82 14.55 10.00
C VAL A 275 2.66 13.60 11.18
N GLU A 276 3.14 12.38 10.98
CA GLU A 276 3.20 11.27 11.92
C GLU A 276 4.63 10.73 11.97
N ASN A 277 5.12 10.38 13.16
CA ASN A 277 6.46 9.80 13.36
C ASN A 277 7.59 10.58 12.64
N ASN A 278 7.47 11.90 12.58
CA ASN A 278 8.34 12.85 11.88
C ASN A 278 8.48 12.66 10.36
N ARG A 279 8.30 11.47 9.78
CA ARG A 279 8.58 11.20 8.35
C ARG A 279 7.36 10.82 7.53
N ILE A 280 6.23 10.55 8.16
CA ILE A 280 5.02 10.10 7.48
C ILE A 280 4.12 11.31 7.29
N GLY A 281 4.06 11.81 6.05
CA GLY A 281 3.14 12.87 5.66
C GLY A 281 1.85 12.26 5.11
N TRP A 282 0.73 12.81 5.53
CA TRP A 282 -0.59 12.49 4.98
C TRP A 282 -1.22 13.72 4.36
N PHE A 283 -1.95 13.51 3.27
CA PHE A 283 -2.79 14.50 2.62
C PHE A 283 -4.17 13.89 2.35
N TYR A 284 -5.20 14.45 2.97
CA TYR A 284 -6.59 14.00 2.82
C TYR A 284 -7.42 15.08 2.15
N MET A 285 -8.17 14.69 1.13
CA MET A 285 -9.33 15.44 0.67
C MET A 285 -10.49 15.17 1.63
N GLN A 286 -11.04 16.23 2.24
CA GLN A 286 -12.13 16.15 3.19
C GLN A 286 -13.46 16.45 2.50
N SER A 287 -14.53 15.92 3.07
CA SER A 287 -15.89 16.29 2.69
C SER A 287 -16.19 17.73 3.11
N ASN A 288 -16.94 18.44 2.27
CA ASN A 288 -17.48 19.75 2.57
C ASN A 288 -18.89 19.68 3.21
N GLU A 289 -19.39 18.47 3.48
CA GLU A 289 -20.67 18.28 4.17
C GLU A 289 -20.61 18.84 5.61
N PRO A 290 -21.51 19.76 6.01
CA PRO A 290 -21.35 20.57 7.23
C PRO A 290 -21.21 19.78 8.54
N ASN A 291 -21.80 18.59 8.61
CA ASN A 291 -21.85 17.77 9.82
C ASN A 291 -20.90 16.56 9.78
N GLU A 292 -20.10 16.43 8.74
CA GLU A 292 -19.08 15.39 8.70
C GLU A 292 -17.89 15.75 9.60
N LYS A 293 -17.36 14.73 10.25
CA LYS A 293 -16.11 14.85 11.03
C LYS A 293 -14.94 14.77 10.05
N LEU A 294 -13.99 15.68 10.21
CA LEU A 294 -12.78 15.67 9.41
C LEU A 294 -11.96 14.42 9.73
N ILE A 295 -11.62 13.68 8.69
CA ILE A 295 -10.97 12.38 8.80
C ILE A 295 -9.49 12.60 9.08
N THR A 296 -8.99 11.97 10.14
CA THR A 296 -7.56 11.78 10.37
C THR A 296 -7.32 10.31 10.66
N ARG A 297 -6.41 9.68 9.92
CA ARG A 297 -6.04 8.27 10.10
C ARG A 297 -4.62 8.19 10.62
N VAL A 298 -4.30 7.15 11.39
CA VAL A 298 -2.93 6.70 11.64
C VAL A 298 -2.55 5.61 10.65
N THR A 299 -1.26 5.45 10.38
CA THR A 299 -0.81 4.27 9.64
C THR A 299 -1.26 3.03 10.41
N LYS A 300 -2.12 2.21 9.79
CA LYS A 300 -2.17 0.79 10.16
C LYS A 300 -0.77 0.27 9.91
N HIS A 301 -0.26 -0.56 10.80
CA HIS A 301 1.10 -1.12 10.78
C HIS A 301 1.33 -2.08 9.59
N ALA A 302 0.92 -1.71 8.39
CA ALA A 302 1.19 -2.46 7.16
C ALA A 302 2.67 -2.39 6.76
N PHE A 303 3.50 -1.66 7.50
CA PHE A 303 4.94 -1.64 7.34
C PHE A 303 5.56 -2.20 8.62
N TYR A 304 5.64 -3.53 8.67
CA TYR A 304 6.58 -4.26 9.52
C TYR A 304 7.96 -4.21 8.87
#